data_AF-A0A2V6TBQ8-F1
#
_entry.id   AF-A0A2V6TBQ8-F1
#
_cell.length_a   1.000
_cell.length_b   1.000
_cell.length_c   1.000
_cell.angle_alpha   90.00
_cell.angle_beta   90.00
_cell.angle_gamma   90.00
#
_symmetry.space_group_name_H-M   'P 1'
#
loop_
_entity.id
_entity.type
_entity.pdbx_description
1 polymer ?
#
loop_
_entity_poly.entity_id
_entity_poly.type
_entity_poly.pdbx_seq_one_letter_code
_entity_poly.pdbx_strand_id
1 'polypeptide(L)'
;SSVFADLLAVSERSWKAPHELAIATMPGMPEFFRGLTARASARGWLRLWLMRLDGRPVASEFQLEADGRVHALRADFDASLPVDLSPGTHLTAEIVRALFGRETVYEYDMGLGENEYKSRWASNAHELRRLRIFRPGAYGTLLHTVEARVVGSLRRLRRRSAAA
;
A
#
# COMPACT_ATOMS: atom_id res chain seq x y z
N SER A 1 2.75 -20.47 -4.17
CA SER A 1 1.43 -20.32 -3.52
C SER A 1 0.44 -19.88 -4.56
N SER A 2 -0.67 -20.60 -4.74
CA SER A 2 -1.76 -20.24 -5.67
C SER A 2 -2.35 -18.87 -5.33
N VAL A 3 -2.50 -18.57 -4.03
CA VAL A 3 -3.00 -17.29 -3.51
C VAL A 3 -2.18 -16.10 -4.01
N PHE A 4 -0.85 -16.22 -4.03
CA PHE A 4 0.00 -15.13 -4.54
C PHE A 4 -0.15 -14.94 -6.05
N ALA A 5 -0.34 -16.02 -6.80
CA ALA A 5 -0.60 -15.93 -8.24
C ALA A 5 -1.95 -15.26 -8.53
N ASP A 6 -2.99 -15.59 -7.77
CA ASP A 6 -4.30 -14.93 -7.87
C ASP A 6 -4.23 -13.44 -7.52
N LEU A 7 -3.43 -13.06 -6.52
CA LEU A 7 -3.19 -11.67 -6.17
C LEU A 7 -2.50 -10.92 -7.32
N LEU A 8 -1.49 -11.52 -7.96
CA LEU A 8 -0.87 -10.94 -9.16
C LEU A 8 -1.89 -10.77 -10.29
N ALA A 9 -2.75 -11.76 -10.51
CA ALA A 9 -3.80 -11.66 -11.53
C ALA A 9 -4.78 -10.51 -11.27
N VAL A 10 -5.16 -10.26 -10.01
CA VAL A 10 -5.96 -9.06 -9.65
C VAL A 10 -5.16 -7.79 -9.90
N SER A 11 -3.87 -7.78 -9.54
CA SER A 11 -2.98 -6.64 -9.73
C SER A 11 -2.84 -6.25 -11.21
N GLU A 12 -2.75 -7.22 -12.12
CA GLU A 12 -2.72 -7.01 -13.58
C GLU A 12 -3.98 -6.33 -14.12
N ARG A 13 -5.13 -6.59 -13.50
CA ARG A 13 -6.42 -6.00 -13.90
C ARG A 13 -6.76 -4.73 -13.12
N SER A 14 -5.86 -4.27 -12.26
CA SER A 14 -6.06 -3.05 -11.49
C SER A 14 -5.96 -1.81 -12.38
N TRP A 15 -6.66 -0.75 -12.00
CA TRP A 15 -6.50 0.59 -12.58
C TRP A 15 -5.04 1.10 -12.54
N LYS A 16 -4.22 0.52 -11.65
CA LYS A 16 -2.79 0.81 -11.51
C LYS A 16 -1.93 0.18 -12.61
N ALA A 17 -2.40 -0.90 -13.24
CA ALA A 17 -1.61 -1.67 -14.19
C ALA A 17 -1.22 -0.86 -15.44
N PRO A 18 -2.14 -0.11 -16.09
CA PRO A 18 -1.80 0.75 -17.24
C PRO A 18 -0.79 1.87 -16.93
N HIS A 19 -0.61 2.19 -15.65
CA HIS A 19 0.28 3.25 -15.18
C HIS A 19 1.63 2.72 -14.69
N GLU A 20 1.90 1.41 -14.86
CA GLU A 20 3.08 0.72 -14.30
C GLU A 20 3.20 0.89 -12.78
N LEU A 21 2.06 1.05 -12.11
CA LEU A 21 1.99 1.22 -10.67
C LEU A 21 1.54 -0.04 -9.95
N ALA A 22 1.07 -1.08 -10.64
CA ALA A 22 0.60 -2.34 -10.05
C ALA A 22 1.76 -3.22 -9.57
N ILE A 23 1.51 -4.17 -8.65
CA ILE A 23 2.54 -5.15 -8.27
C ILE A 23 3.00 -5.91 -9.51
N ALA A 24 2.06 -6.29 -10.39
CA ALA A 24 2.36 -7.11 -11.55
C ALA A 24 3.11 -6.37 -12.67
N THR A 25 2.92 -5.05 -12.82
CA THR A 25 3.47 -4.30 -13.96
C THR A 25 4.63 -3.38 -13.61
N MET A 26 4.79 -2.97 -12.35
CA MET A 26 5.91 -2.12 -11.95
C MET A 26 7.24 -2.92 -12.02
N PRO A 27 8.28 -2.41 -12.70
CA PRO A 27 9.56 -3.11 -12.83
C PRO A 27 10.16 -3.54 -11.49
N GLY A 28 10.47 -4.83 -11.36
CA GLY A 28 11.08 -5.43 -10.16
C GLY A 28 10.13 -5.67 -8.98
N MET A 29 8.89 -5.18 -9.04
CA MET A 29 7.91 -5.37 -7.96
C MET A 29 7.38 -6.81 -7.85
N PRO A 30 7.10 -7.55 -8.95
CA PRO A 30 6.70 -8.95 -8.84
C PRO A 30 7.74 -9.79 -8.11
N GLU A 31 9.02 -9.61 -8.43
CA GLU A 31 10.16 -10.33 -7.82
C GLU A 31 10.33 -9.93 -6.35
N PHE A 32 10.23 -8.63 -6.06
CA PHE A 32 10.27 -8.12 -4.70
C PHE A 32 9.17 -8.74 -3.83
N PHE A 33 7.91 -8.70 -4.28
CA PHE A 33 6.79 -9.25 -3.54
C PHE A 33 6.83 -10.78 -3.45
N ARG A 34 7.37 -11.47 -4.45
CA ARG A 34 7.62 -12.92 -4.39
C ARG A 34 8.63 -13.25 -3.28
N GLY A 35 9.74 -12.53 -3.24
CA GLY A 35 10.76 -12.68 -2.18
C GLY A 35 10.21 -12.31 -0.79
N LEU A 36 9.42 -11.24 -0.70
CA LEU A 36 8.76 -10.82 0.53
C LEU A 36 7.77 -11.88 1.02
N THR A 37 6.94 -12.43 0.12
CA THR A 37 5.98 -13.51 0.42
C THR A 37 6.68 -14.69 1.07
N ALA A 38 7.78 -15.16 0.47
CA ALA A 38 8.54 -16.29 1.02
C ALA A 38 9.10 -15.98 2.42
N ARG A 39 9.74 -14.81 2.60
CA ARG A 39 10.34 -14.41 3.89
C ARG A 39 9.33 -14.15 5.00
N ALA A 40 8.21 -13.52 4.66
CA ALA A 40 7.13 -13.20 5.60
C ALA A 40 6.34 -14.45 5.98
N SER A 41 6.09 -15.37 5.03
CA SER A 41 5.46 -16.65 5.31
C SER A 41 6.30 -17.50 6.26
N ALA A 42 7.62 -17.59 6.04
CA ALA A 42 8.53 -18.30 6.92
C ALA A 42 8.58 -17.75 8.37
N ARG A 43 8.15 -16.51 8.57
CA ARG A 43 8.12 -15.82 9.88
C ARG A 43 6.71 -15.74 10.48
N GLY A 44 5.69 -16.27 9.80
CA GLY A 44 4.30 -16.17 10.24
C GLY A 44 3.69 -14.77 10.10
N TRP A 45 4.36 -13.83 9.42
CA TRP A 45 3.92 -12.45 9.26
C TRP A 45 2.93 -12.25 8.11
N LEU A 46 2.93 -13.14 7.13
CA LEU A 46 2.16 -12.94 5.91
C LEU A 46 0.66 -13.10 6.15
N ARG A 47 -0.13 -12.13 5.69
CA ARG A 47 -1.59 -12.26 5.53
C ARG A 47 -1.94 -11.84 4.09
N LEU A 48 -2.54 -12.74 3.34
CA LEU A 48 -3.01 -12.48 1.97
C LEU A 48 -4.52 -12.64 1.94
N TRP A 49 -5.21 -11.60 1.52
CA TRP A 49 -6.66 -11.60 1.38
C TRP A 49 -7.03 -11.62 -0.10
N LEU A 50 -8.02 -12.43 -0.45
CA LEU A 50 -8.58 -12.51 -1.78
C LEU A 50 -10.09 -12.54 -1.70
N MET A 51 -10.73 -11.64 -2.42
CA MET A 51 -12.16 -11.70 -2.71
C MET A 51 -12.36 -12.39 -4.06
N ARG A 52 -13.28 -13.35 -4.10
CA ARG A 52 -13.71 -14.00 -5.34
C ARG A 52 -15.17 -13.72 -5.62
N LEU A 53 -15.48 -13.53 -6.89
CA LEU A 53 -16.83 -13.52 -7.42
C LEU A 53 -16.92 -14.67 -8.42
N ASP A 54 -17.84 -15.62 -8.19
CA ASP A 54 -18.01 -16.83 -9.01
C ASP A 54 -16.68 -17.58 -9.26
N GLY A 55 -15.86 -17.70 -8.22
CA GLY A 55 -14.55 -18.36 -8.27
C GLY A 55 -13.41 -17.53 -8.87
N ARG A 56 -13.71 -16.42 -9.56
CA ARG A 56 -12.69 -15.51 -10.12
C ARG A 56 -12.20 -14.52 -9.06
N PRO A 57 -10.88 -14.31 -8.88
CA PRO A 57 -10.37 -13.32 -7.96
C PRO A 57 -10.58 -11.90 -8.51
N VAL A 58 -11.20 -11.03 -7.69
CA VAL A 58 -11.66 -9.68 -8.06
C VAL A 58 -11.11 -8.57 -7.18
N ALA A 59 -10.69 -8.88 -5.95
CA ALA A 59 -9.96 -7.96 -5.10
C ALA A 59 -8.95 -8.73 -4.26
N SER A 60 -7.89 -8.04 -3.86
CA SER A 60 -6.79 -8.61 -3.12
C SER A 60 -6.19 -7.59 -2.17
N GLU A 61 -5.67 -8.08 -1.04
CA GLU A 61 -4.85 -7.27 -0.16
C GLU A 61 -3.64 -8.05 0.37
N PHE A 62 -2.47 -7.44 0.21
CA PHE A 62 -1.21 -7.91 0.75
C PHE A 62 -0.93 -7.21 2.08
N GLN A 63 -0.84 -7.99 3.15
CA GLN A 63 -0.60 -7.50 4.49
C GLN A 63 0.61 -8.18 5.16
N LEU A 64 1.25 -7.44 6.05
CA LEU A 64 2.19 -7.99 7.02
C LEU A 64 1.65 -7.76 8.42
N GLU A 65 1.75 -8.78 9.26
CA GLU A 65 1.30 -8.74 10.64
C GLU A 65 2.47 -9.09 11.56
N ALA A 66 2.73 -8.21 12.53
CA ALA A 66 3.73 -8.43 13.57
C ALA A 66 3.33 -7.65 14.83
N ASP A 67 3.60 -8.22 16.00
CA ASP A 67 3.45 -7.56 17.31
C ASP A 67 2.10 -6.84 17.51
N GLY A 68 1.02 -7.52 17.09
CA GLY A 68 -0.36 -7.05 17.20
C GLY A 68 -0.76 -5.92 16.25
N ARG A 69 0.10 -5.58 15.28
CA ARG A 69 -0.19 -4.63 14.21
C ARG A 69 -0.31 -5.35 12.87
N VAL A 70 -1.30 -4.96 12.07
CA VAL A 70 -1.47 -5.37 10.68
C VAL A 70 -1.19 -4.17 9.79
N HIS A 71 -0.23 -4.30 8.86
CA HIS A 71 0.10 -3.28 7.87
C HIS A 71 -0.46 -3.67 6.51
N ALA A 72 -1.43 -2.89 6.02
CA ALA A 72 -2.01 -3.01 4.69
C ALA A 72 -1.05 -2.42 3.65
N LEU A 73 -0.12 -3.24 3.15
CA LEU A 73 0.92 -2.79 2.23
C LEU A 73 0.37 -2.48 0.84
N ARG A 74 -0.56 -3.30 0.35
CA ARG A 74 -1.06 -3.17 -1.01
C ARG A 74 -2.44 -3.78 -1.18
N ALA A 75 -3.40 -2.96 -1.58
CA ALA A 75 -4.72 -3.41 -2.01
C ALA A 75 -4.89 -3.17 -3.51
N ASP A 76 -5.38 -4.17 -4.25
CA ASP A 76 -5.72 -4.09 -5.66
C ASP A 76 -7.12 -4.69 -5.89
N PHE A 77 -7.84 -4.17 -6.88
CA PHE A 77 -9.13 -4.72 -7.34
C PHE A 77 -9.22 -4.66 -8.86
N ASP A 78 -10.07 -5.52 -9.41
CA ASP A 78 -10.34 -5.63 -10.84
C ASP A 78 -11.11 -4.40 -11.34
N ALA A 79 -10.45 -3.55 -12.14
CA ALA A 79 -11.01 -2.30 -12.63
C ALA A 79 -12.02 -2.51 -13.77
N SER A 80 -12.20 -3.73 -14.28
CA SER A 80 -13.24 -4.01 -15.27
C SER A 80 -14.63 -4.14 -14.65
N LEU A 81 -14.73 -4.20 -13.32
CA LEU A 81 -15.99 -4.34 -12.61
C LEU A 81 -16.70 -2.99 -12.45
N PRO A 82 -18.05 -2.99 -12.36
CA PRO A 82 -18.81 -1.78 -12.05
C PRO A 82 -18.33 -1.12 -10.76
N VAL A 83 -18.22 0.22 -10.76
CA VAL A 83 -17.66 1.00 -9.64
C VAL A 83 -18.52 0.86 -8.37
N ASP A 84 -19.83 0.75 -8.54
CA ASP A 84 -20.83 0.54 -7.48
C ASP A 84 -20.68 -0.82 -6.78
N LEU A 85 -20.11 -1.83 -7.44
CA LEU A 85 -19.79 -3.11 -6.80
C LEU A 85 -18.73 -2.96 -5.70
N SER A 86 -17.84 -1.98 -5.83
CA SER A 86 -16.85 -1.59 -4.80
C SER A 86 -16.14 -2.78 -4.10
N PRO A 87 -15.56 -3.74 -4.84
CA PRO A 87 -15.03 -4.98 -4.27
C PRO A 87 -13.91 -4.74 -3.26
N GLY A 88 -13.08 -3.70 -3.44
CA GLY A 88 -12.05 -3.32 -2.47
C GLY A 88 -12.62 -2.85 -1.13
N THR A 89 -13.73 -2.11 -1.14
CA THR A 89 -14.44 -1.67 0.08
C THR A 89 -15.03 -2.85 0.82
N HIS A 90 -15.66 -3.78 0.10
CA HIS A 90 -16.23 -4.99 0.70
C HIS A 90 -15.13 -5.87 1.31
N LEU A 91 -14.02 -6.08 0.58
CA LEU A 91 -12.88 -6.82 1.12
C LEU A 91 -12.31 -6.16 2.38
N THR A 92 -12.18 -4.83 2.39
CA THR A 92 -11.72 -4.09 3.58
C THR A 92 -12.67 -4.29 4.76
N ALA A 93 -13.98 -4.27 4.54
CA ALA A 93 -14.97 -4.50 5.58
C ALA A 93 -14.81 -5.89 6.23
N GLU A 94 -14.62 -6.92 5.42
CA GLU A 94 -14.44 -8.30 5.90
C GLU A 94 -13.08 -8.52 6.57
N ILE A 95 -12.01 -7.87 6.07
CA ILE A 95 -10.71 -7.82 6.76
C ILE A 95 -10.89 -7.24 8.15
N VAL A 96 -11.47 -6.04 8.26
CA VAL A 96 -11.64 -5.35 9.54
C VAL A 96 -12.50 -6.19 10.49
N ARG A 97 -13.63 -6.73 10.01
CA ARG A 97 -14.48 -7.66 10.77
C ARG A 97 -13.69 -8.85 11.33
N ALA A 98 -12.86 -9.48 10.50
CA ALA A 98 -12.06 -10.62 10.91
C ALA A 98 -10.95 -10.22 11.91
N LEU A 99 -10.36 -9.03 11.77
CA LEU A 99 -9.35 -8.52 12.71
C LEU A 99 -9.98 -8.18 14.07
N PHE A 100 -11.20 -7.64 14.13
CA PHE A 100 -11.91 -7.38 15.38
C PHE A 100 -12.14 -8.63 16.23
N GLY A 101 -12.29 -9.80 15.60
CA GLY A 101 -12.41 -11.08 16.31
C GLY A 101 -11.10 -11.60 16.91
N ARG A 102 -9.98 -10.90 16.72
CA ARG A 102 -8.64 -11.36 17.11
C ARG A 102 -8.08 -10.45 18.21
N GLU A 103 -8.17 -10.90 19.45
CA GLU A 103 -7.71 -10.16 20.64
C GLU A 103 -6.23 -9.76 20.60
N THR A 104 -5.42 -10.47 19.80
CA THR A 104 -3.99 -10.17 19.63
C THR A 104 -3.72 -8.97 18.74
N VAL A 105 -4.69 -8.49 17.96
CA VAL A 105 -4.54 -7.37 17.03
C VAL A 105 -5.15 -6.11 17.65
N TYR A 106 -4.34 -5.09 17.88
CA TYR A 106 -4.81 -3.79 18.39
C TYR A 106 -4.77 -2.69 17.34
N GLU A 107 -4.19 -2.94 16.17
CA GLU A 107 -4.04 -1.92 15.14
C GLU A 107 -4.07 -2.48 13.71
N TYR A 108 -4.85 -1.80 12.86
CA TYR A 108 -4.87 -1.97 11.42
C TYR A 108 -4.37 -0.68 10.75
N ASP A 109 -3.11 -0.70 10.33
CA ASP A 109 -2.43 0.41 9.68
C ASP A 109 -2.66 0.35 8.16
N MET A 110 -3.46 1.29 7.67
CA MET A 110 -3.80 1.43 6.24
C MET A 110 -2.67 2.04 5.40
N GLY A 111 -1.51 2.31 6.00
CA GLY A 111 -0.33 2.84 5.34
C GLY A 111 -0.42 4.31 4.94
N LEU A 112 0.54 4.74 4.12
CA LEU A 112 0.75 6.15 3.79
C LEU A 112 -0.36 6.79 2.93
N GLY A 113 -0.53 8.10 3.11
CA GLY A 113 -1.35 8.95 2.26
C GLY A 113 -2.73 9.26 2.85
N GLU A 114 -3.13 10.52 2.71
CA GLU A 114 -4.46 11.00 3.03
C GLU A 114 -5.36 10.76 1.82
N ASN A 115 -6.10 9.65 1.86
CA ASN A 115 -7.14 9.36 0.87
C ASN A 115 -8.49 9.39 1.59
N GLU A 116 -9.50 10.00 0.98
CA GLU A 116 -10.85 10.11 1.58
C GLU A 116 -11.45 8.75 1.94
N TYR A 117 -11.08 7.67 1.22
CA TYR A 117 -11.56 6.35 1.59
C TYR A 117 -11.03 5.90 2.96
N LYS A 118 -9.79 6.25 3.34
CA LYS A 118 -9.18 5.83 4.61
C LYS A 118 -9.82 6.49 5.80
N SER A 119 -10.25 7.75 5.69
CA SER A 119 -10.93 8.45 6.78
C SER A 119 -12.29 7.85 7.14
N ARG A 120 -12.87 7.02 6.26
CA ARG A 120 -14.10 6.25 6.55
C ARG A 120 -13.85 5.03 7.45
N TRP A 121 -12.60 4.55 7.51
CA TRP A 121 -12.22 3.34 8.24
C TRP A 121 -11.32 3.63 9.45
N ALA A 122 -10.42 4.60 9.32
CA ALA A 122 -9.43 4.92 10.34
C ALA A 122 -10.03 5.83 11.42
N SER A 123 -9.83 5.46 12.68
CA SER A 123 -10.19 6.28 13.84
C SER A 123 -9.12 7.31 14.21
N ASN A 124 -7.89 7.12 13.73
CA ASN A 124 -6.75 7.99 14.00
C ASN A 124 -5.74 7.94 12.84
N ALA A 125 -4.74 8.81 12.88
CA ALA A 125 -3.65 8.85 11.91
C ALA A 125 -2.30 8.97 12.63
N HIS A 126 -1.28 8.35 12.05
CA HIS A 126 0.10 8.50 12.51
C HIS A 126 0.77 9.68 11.83
N GLU A 127 1.28 10.59 12.65
CA GLU A 127 2.09 11.68 12.18
C GLU A 127 3.49 11.19 11.79
N LEU A 128 3.81 11.22 10.49
CA LEU A 128 5.13 10.87 10.01
C LEU A 128 5.97 12.12 9.77
N ARG A 129 7.11 12.20 10.47
CA ARG A 129 8.11 13.26 10.31
C ARG A 129 9.34 12.72 9.61
N ARG A 130 9.82 13.47 8.60
CA ARG A 130 11.04 13.13 7.88
C ARG A 130 12.19 13.96 8.41
N LEU A 131 13.09 13.32 9.15
CA LEU A 131 14.34 13.92 9.60
C LEU A 131 15.42 13.73 8.54
N ARG A 132 16.26 14.76 8.37
CA ARG A 132 17.41 14.75 7.47
C ARG A 132 18.59 15.33 8.20
N ILE A 133 19.68 14.59 8.22
CA ILE A 133 20.88 14.96 8.94
C ILE A 133 22.00 15.05 7.92
N PHE A 134 22.65 16.21 7.87
CA PHE A 134 23.76 16.47 6.97
C PHE A 134 25.05 16.56 7.79
N ARG A 135 26.16 16.15 7.18
CA ARG A 135 27.48 16.27 7.80
C ARG A 135 27.77 17.74 8.14
N PRO A 136 28.34 18.06 9.31
CA PRO A 136 28.81 19.42 9.59
C PRO A 136 29.86 19.88 8.57
N GLY A 137 29.77 21.14 8.14
CA GLY A 137 30.69 21.77 7.19
C GLY A 137 30.08 22.09 5.83
N ALA A 138 30.88 22.72 4.96
CA ALA A 138 30.42 23.33 3.70
C ALA A 138 29.63 22.37 2.80
N TYR A 139 30.06 21.11 2.71
CA TYR A 139 29.39 20.09 1.91
C TYR A 139 27.96 19.78 2.40
N GLY A 140 27.79 19.60 3.72
CA GLY A 140 26.46 19.35 4.28
C GLY A 140 25.56 20.58 4.23
N THR A 141 26.12 21.78 4.42
CA THR A 141 25.37 23.03 4.24
C THR A 141 24.89 23.20 2.79
N LEU A 142 25.74 22.87 1.82
CA LEU A 142 25.37 22.87 0.40
C LEU A 142 24.22 21.90 0.13
N LEU A 143 24.35 20.64 0.55
CA LEU A 143 23.30 19.62 0.36
C LEU A 143 21.99 20.01 1.04
N HIS A 144 22.05 20.50 2.28
CA HIS A 144 20.87 21.02 2.99
C HIS A 144 20.19 22.13 2.19
N THR A 145 20.97 23.08 1.66
CA THR A 145 20.43 24.21 0.89
C THR A 145 19.77 23.74 -0.41
N VAL A 146 20.42 22.82 -1.13
CA VAL A 146 19.86 22.23 -2.35
C VAL A 146 18.57 21.48 -2.05
N GLU A 147 18.55 20.65 -1.01
CA GLU A 147 17.36 19.87 -0.68
C GLU A 147 16.20 20.75 -0.18
N ALA A 148 16.49 21.75 0.67
CA ALA A 148 15.48 22.65 1.20
C ALA A 148 14.90 23.60 0.15
N ARG A 149 15.74 24.17 -0.72
CA ARG A 149 15.32 25.22 -1.68
C ARG A 149 14.95 24.67 -3.05
N VAL A 150 15.76 23.78 -3.62
CA VAL A 150 15.58 23.32 -5.01
C VAL A 150 14.58 22.18 -5.06
N VAL A 151 14.82 21.11 -4.30
CA VAL A 151 13.93 19.94 -4.28
C VAL A 151 12.56 20.30 -3.71
N GLY A 152 12.52 21.12 -2.65
CA GLY A 152 11.26 21.61 -2.09
C GLY A 152 10.41 22.42 -3.09
N SER A 153 11.04 23.28 -3.88
CA SER A 153 10.34 24.13 -4.86
C SER A 153 9.93 23.37 -6.12
N LEU A 154 10.77 22.44 -6.61
CA LEU A 154 10.41 21.55 -7.71
C LEU A 154 9.24 20.63 -7.36
N ARG A 155 9.20 20.10 -6.13
CA ARG A 155 8.05 19.30 -5.65
C ARG A 155 6.76 20.11 -5.55
N ARG A 156 6.85 21.39 -5.16
CA ARG A 156 5.68 22.31 -5.13
C ARG A 156 5.17 22.62 -6.53
N LEU A 157 6.06 22.86 -7.50
CA LEU A 157 5.69 23.05 -8.90
C LEU A 157 5.02 21.80 -9.48
N ARG A 158 5.64 20.63 -9.28
CA ARG A 158 5.12 19.36 -9.81
C ARG A 158 3.76 18.97 -9.23
N ARG A 159 3.47 19.35 -7.98
CA ARG A 159 2.13 19.18 -7.37
C ARG A 159 1.08 20.13 -7.94
N ARG A 160 1.44 21.36 -8.35
CA ARG A 160 0.52 22.30 -9.01
C ARG A 160 0.17 21.87 -10.42
N SER A 161 1.14 21.34 -11.17
CA SER A 161 0.91 20.82 -12.52
C SER A 161 0.13 19.50 -12.59
N ALA A 162 0.02 18.77 -11.47
CA ALA A 162 -0.79 17.55 -11.38
C ALA A 162 -2.23 17.81 -10.90
N ALA A 163 -2.57 19.06 -10.56
CA ALA A 163 -3.89 19.49 -10.10
C ALA A 163 -4.60 20.42 -11.10
N ALA A 164 -4.04 20.59 -12.29
CA ALA A 164 -4.57 21.33 -13.44
C ALA A 164 -4.73 20.36 -14.60
#